data_AF-A0A6I9VD87-F1
#
_entry.id   AF-A0A6I9VD87-F1
#
_cell.length_a   1.000
_cell.length_b   1.000
_cell.length_c   1.000
_cell.angle_alpha   90.00
_cell.angle_beta   90.00
_cell.angle_gamma   90.00
#
_symmetry.space_group_name_H-M   'P 1'
#
loop_
_entity.id
_entity.type
_entity.pdbx_description
1 polymer ?
#
loop_
_entity_poly.entity_id
_entity_poly.type
_entity_poly.pdbx_seq_one_letter_code
_entity_poly.pdbx_strand_id
1 'polypeptide(L)' 'MKSFSLFAVLLLVLAAFATLTQASFCPCDLTQKGQICGSNGITYKNRCEFECTQKDYKKLGRTLNIAKTGPC' A
#
# COMPACT_ATOMS: atom_id res chain seq x y z
N MET A 1 30.49 -26.82 -17.02
CA MET A 1 30.35 -26.54 -15.57
C MET A 1 30.23 -25.03 -15.26
N LYS A 2 31.01 -24.14 -15.87
CA LYS A 2 30.90 -22.67 -15.66
C LYS A 2 29.61 -22.04 -16.21
N SER A 3 29.09 -22.52 -17.35
CA SER A 3 27.81 -22.05 -17.92
C SER A 3 26.61 -22.36 -17.03
N PHE A 4 26.55 -23.57 -16.46
CA PHE A 4 25.50 -23.97 -15.52
C PHE A 4 25.46 -23.08 -14.27
N SER A 5 26.62 -22.71 -13.73
CA SER A 5 26.70 -21.76 -12.60
C SER A 5 26.20 -20.36 -12.99
N LEU A 6 26.45 -19.88 -14.21
CA LEU A 6 25.96 -18.59 -14.68
C LEU A 6 24.43 -18.56 -14.82
N PHE A 7 23.82 -19.63 -15.37
CA PHE A 7 22.37 -19.75 -15.45
C PHE A 7 21.71 -19.83 -14.06
N ALA A 8 22.32 -20.55 -13.12
CA ALA A 8 21.83 -20.64 -11.75
C ALA A 8 21.84 -19.29 -11.03
N VAL A 9 22.92 -18.50 -11.19
CA VAL A 9 23.01 -17.15 -10.60
C VAL A 9 21.98 -16.21 -11.24
N LEU A 10 21.80 -16.27 -12.57
CA LEU A 10 20.82 -15.44 -13.26
C LEU A 10 19.38 -15.73 -12.80
N LEU A 11 19.02 -17.00 -12.62
CA LEU A 11 17.70 -17.40 -12.12
C LEU A 11 17.45 -16.95 -10.69
N LEU A 12 18.45 -17.03 -9.80
CA LEU A 12 18.37 -16.53 -8.43
C LEU A 12 18.15 -15.01 -8.39
N VAL A 13 18.86 -14.28 -9.25
CA VAL A 13 18.73 -12.83 -9.39
C VAL A 13 17.31 -12.46 -9.86
N LEU A 14 16.78 -13.12 -10.89
CA LEU A 14 15.41 -12.89 -11.39
C LEU A 14 14.33 -13.19 -10.34
N ALA A 15 14.49 -14.27 -9.57
CA ALA A 15 13.56 -14.63 -8.51
C ALA A 15 13.53 -13.61 -7.37
N ALA A 16 14.66 -12.97 -7.05
CA ALA A 16 14.73 -11.92 -6.05
C ALA A 16 13.95 -10.64 -6.45
N PHE A 17 13.82 -10.35 -7.75
CA PHE A 17 13.07 -9.20 -8.25
C PHE A 17 11.56 -9.44 -8.39
N ALA A 18 11.12 -10.72 -8.41
CA ALA A 18 9.73 -11.09 -8.64
C ALA A 18 8.78 -10.76 -7.47
N THR A 19 9.30 -10.31 -6.32
CA THR A 19 8.51 -10.04 -5.10
C THR A 19 8.08 -8.58 -4.94
N LEU A 20 8.42 -7.69 -5.87
CA LEU A 20 8.34 -6.24 -5.67
C LEU A 20 6.96 -5.61 -5.88
N THR A 21 5.97 -6.35 -6.38
CA THR A 21 4.69 -5.74 -6.82
C THR A 21 3.50 -6.27 -6.05
N GLN A 22 3.44 -6.00 -4.74
CA GLN A 22 2.21 -6.20 -3.99
C GLN A 22 1.37 -4.91 -3.99
N ALA A 23 0.67 -4.66 -5.10
CA ALA A 23 -0.36 -3.64 -5.12
C ALA A 23 -1.55 -4.09 -4.26
N SER A 24 -1.89 -3.32 -3.23
CA SER A 24 -3.05 -3.56 -2.37
C SER A 24 -4.33 -3.29 -3.16
N PHE A 25 -5.06 -4.32 -3.60
CA PHE A 25 -6.40 -4.12 -4.16
C PHE A 25 -7.38 -3.72 -3.06
N CYS A 26 -8.13 -2.64 -3.29
CA CYS A 26 -8.95 -2.02 -2.27
C CYS A 26 -10.15 -1.29 -2.88
N PRO A 27 -11.25 -2.01 -3.11
CA PRO A 27 -12.43 -1.45 -3.73
C PRO A 27 -13.17 -0.57 -2.72
N CYS A 28 -13.40 0.70 -3.07
CA CYS A 28 -14.20 1.64 -2.31
C CYS A 28 -15.19 2.34 -3.23
N ASP A 29 -16.44 2.46 -2.77
CA ASP A 29 -17.42 3.31 -3.41
C ASP A 29 -17.09 4.78 -3.12
N LEU A 30 -16.69 5.52 -4.15
CA LEU A 30 -16.32 6.93 -4.04
C LEU A 30 -17.52 7.88 -4.05
N THR A 31 -18.74 7.37 -4.25
CA THR A 31 -19.97 8.17 -4.17
C THR A 31 -20.38 8.44 -2.73
N GLN A 32 -19.91 7.61 -1.79
CA GLN A 32 -20.18 7.79 -0.37
C GLN A 32 -19.58 9.09 0.15
N LYS A 33 -20.42 9.88 0.82
CA LYS A 33 -20.01 11.11 1.49
C LYS A 33 -19.55 10.81 2.93
N GLY A 34 -18.68 11.66 3.44
CA GLY A 34 -18.17 11.56 4.81
C GLY A 34 -16.67 11.75 4.84
N GLN A 35 -16.22 12.92 4.38
CA GLN A 35 -14.79 13.24 4.35
C GLN A 35 -14.19 13.15 5.75
N ILE A 36 -12.93 12.71 5.83
CA ILE A 36 -12.19 12.65 7.09
C ILE A 36 -10.76 13.11 6.90
N CYS A 37 -10.23 13.77 7.92
CA CYS A 37 -8.86 14.21 7.96
C CYS A 37 -7.99 13.14 8.64
N GLY A 38 -6.98 12.65 7.93
CA GLY A 38 -5.97 11.77 8.50
C GLY A 38 -4.96 12.54 9.36
N SER A 39 -4.33 11.84 10.29
CA SER A 39 -3.18 12.35 11.08
C SER A 39 -1.96 12.72 10.24
N ASN A 40 -1.94 12.35 8.97
CA ASN A 40 -0.96 12.77 7.96
C ASN A 40 -1.34 14.10 7.26
N GLY A 41 -2.45 14.75 7.65
CA GLY A 41 -2.92 15.98 7.03
C GLY A 41 -3.62 15.81 5.67
N ILE A 42 -3.94 14.57 5.28
CA ILE A 42 -4.65 14.27 4.03
C ILE A 42 -6.15 14.13 4.29
N THR A 43 -6.97 14.80 3.46
CA THR A 43 -8.42 14.60 3.43
C THR A 43 -8.77 13.40 2.57
N TYR A 44 -9.45 12.42 3.15
CA TYR A 44 -10.00 11.26 2.47
C TYR A 44 -11.48 11.51 2.15
N LYS A 45 -11.95 11.10 0.97
CA LYS A 45 -13.34 11.30 0.49
C LYS A 45 -14.35 10.62 1.40
N ASN A 46 -13.98 9.46 1.92
CA ASN A 46 -14.77 8.69 2.85
C ASN A 46 -13.88 7.80 3.73
N ARG A 47 -14.54 7.10 4.67
CA ARG A 47 -13.89 6.17 5.59
C ARG A 47 -13.23 4.98 4.89
N CYS A 48 -13.82 4.45 3.82
CA CYS A 48 -13.24 3.31 3.10
C CYS A 48 -11.87 3.67 2.52
N GLU A 49 -11.76 4.83 1.87
CA GLU A 49 -10.50 5.32 1.29
C GLU A 49 -9.40 5.49 2.37
N PHE A 50 -9.77 6.05 3.53
CA PHE A 50 -8.85 6.16 4.67
C PHE A 50 -8.38 4.80 5.18
N GLU A 51 -9.31 3.86 5.39
CA GLU A 51 -8.99 2.52 5.92
C GLU A 51 -8.13 1.74 4.93
N CYS A 52 -8.29 2.00 3.64
CA CYS A 52 -7.45 1.50 2.59
C CYS A 52 -5.99 1.91 2.78
N THR A 53 -5.74 3.22 2.84
CA THR A 53 -4.40 3.76 3.09
C THR A 53 -3.89 3.33 4.46
N GLN A 54 -4.76 3.21 5.47
CA GLN A 54 -4.36 2.73 6.80
C GLN A 54 -3.80 1.31 6.75
N LYS A 55 -4.34 0.41 5.92
CA LYS A 55 -3.79 -0.94 5.73
C LYS A 55 -2.38 -0.89 5.16
N ASP A 56 -2.13 -0.01 4.19
CA ASP A 56 -0.79 0.17 3.60
C ASP A 56 0.20 0.72 4.63
N TYR A 57 -0.23 1.67 5.46
CA TYR A 57 0.58 2.16 6.58
C TYR A 57 0.93 1.02 7.54
N LYS A 58 -0.04 0.16 7.91
CA LYS A 58 0.19 -0.99 8.79
C LYS A 58 1.20 -1.98 8.20
N LYS A 59 1.15 -2.26 6.89
CA LYS A 59 2.15 -3.12 6.20
C LYS A 59 3.56 -2.54 6.29
N LEU A 60 3.69 -1.22 6.34
CA LEU A 60 4.96 -0.50 6.50
C LEU A 60 5.37 -0.29 7.98
N GLY A 61 4.64 -0.86 8.95
CA GLY A 61 4.90 -0.64 10.37
C GLY A 61 4.59 0.78 10.85
N ARG A 62 3.77 1.53 10.10
CA ARG A 62 3.35 2.91 10.41
C ARG A 62 1.92 2.92 10.91
N THR A 63 1.57 3.95 11.66
CA THR A 63 0.20 4.18 12.15
C THR A 63 -0.41 5.39 11.44
N LEU A 64 -1.62 5.23 10.92
CA LEU A 64 -2.44 6.31 10.39
C LEU A 64 -3.75 6.36 11.19
N ASN A 65 -3.92 7.41 11.98
CA ASN A 65 -5.14 7.66 12.76
C ASN A 65 -5.99 8.75 12.10
N ILE A 66 -7.26 8.83 12.48
CA ILE A 66 -8.15 9.93 12.10
C ILE A 66 -7.87 11.10 13.03
N ALA A 67 -7.59 12.27 12.46
CA ALA A 67 -7.38 13.51 13.19
C ALA A 67 -8.71 14.18 13.54
N LYS A 68 -9.61 14.33 12.56
CA LYS A 68 -10.96 14.87 12.74
C LYS A 68 -11.91 14.38 11.65
N THR A 69 -13.21 14.41 11.94
CA THR A 69 -14.25 14.26 10.92
C THR A 69 -14.32 15.54 10.07
N GLY A 70 -14.60 15.41 8.77
CA GLY A 70 -14.54 16.51 7.82
C GLY A 70 -13.15 16.66 7.16
N PRO A 71 -12.99 17.64 6.26
CA PRO A 71 -11.71 17.89 5.60
C PRO A 71 -10.66 18.39 6.59
N CYS A 72 -9.39 18.06 6.35
CA CYS A 72 -8.27 18.82 6.91
C CYS A 72 -8.45 20.29 6.48
#